data_AF-A0AAP4ELY4-F1
#
_entry.id   AF-A0AAP4ELY4-F1
#
_cell.length_a   1.000
_cell.length_b   1.000
_cell.length_c   1.000
_cell.angle_alpha   90.00
_cell.angle_beta   90.00
_cell.angle_gamma   90.00
#
_symmetry.space_group_name_H-M   'P 1'
#
loop_
_entity.id
_entity.type
_entity.pdbx_description
1 polymer ?
#
loop_
_entity_poly.entity_id
_entity_poly.type
_entity_poly.pdbx_seq_one_letter_code
_entity_poly.pdbx_strand_id
1 'polypeptide(L)'
;MVRQVRTKTSFKPLLIPISLVSIPLTAVVQSCWTTVKVKNLILINSNADYDNLKVSDFRYDGIDLDKYWIGNFRVQKDTENSKIWISFAILVKGTYKIVTNNQTFSFNLPEPALPEGNIYFKNNLANTIYDDIPYPINNSSDLKINEASKINVTNIRDGDTFEASNKEAYRFAGVDTPEKRKKIGSEWHPTEGIQYKYAMLATHYTEFYAYLSFQAKYQNYEDRATEIYVVPQKTKNGKHYKYSEMSDHYGRIVSIVFYKDIHNKFHCLNEKLVLEGKARKNYISLNSSSIYYTSNTSFYNQLEEASQKAQANKLGIYSDPKEFANIFP
;
A
#
# COMPACT_ATOMS: atom_id res chain seq x y z
N MET A 1 -26.13 -12.95 45.69
CA MET A 1 -24.65 -13.02 45.70
C MET A 1 -24.23 -13.95 44.56
N VAL A 2 -23.93 -13.41 43.37
CA VAL A 2 -23.34 -14.17 42.26
C VAL A 2 -22.27 -13.28 41.63
N ARG A 3 -21.01 -13.71 41.75
CA ARG A 3 -19.82 -13.00 41.25
C ARG A 3 -19.84 -12.98 39.71
N GLN A 4 -19.89 -11.80 39.12
CA GLN A 4 -19.53 -11.61 37.71
C GLN A 4 -18.02 -11.84 37.55
N VAL A 5 -17.66 -12.90 36.83
CA VAL A 5 -16.30 -13.10 36.32
C VAL A 5 -16.15 -12.20 35.09
N ARG A 6 -15.39 -11.11 35.24
CA ARG A 6 -14.92 -10.30 34.10
C ARG A 6 -13.83 -11.09 33.37
N THR A 7 -14.16 -11.72 32.25
CA THR A 7 -13.16 -12.10 31.25
C THR A 7 -12.78 -10.87 30.45
N LYS A 8 -11.66 -10.22 30.81
CA LYS A 8 -10.96 -9.29 29.91
C LYS A 8 -10.34 -10.10 28.79
N THR A 9 -11.02 -10.25 27.66
CA THR A 9 -10.36 -10.59 26.40
C THR A 9 -9.71 -9.32 25.86
N SER A 10 -8.45 -9.08 26.24
CA SER A 10 -7.61 -8.13 25.51
C SER A 10 -7.36 -8.73 24.13
N PHE A 11 -7.96 -8.16 23.09
CA PHE A 11 -7.48 -8.36 21.73
C PHE A 11 -6.06 -7.77 21.67
N LYS A 12 -5.05 -8.65 21.72
CA LYS A 12 -3.72 -8.27 21.25
C LYS A 12 -3.83 -8.15 19.73
N PRO A 13 -3.46 -7.01 19.13
CA PRO A 13 -3.33 -6.95 17.68
C PRO A 13 -2.41 -8.09 17.26
N LEU A 14 -2.78 -8.79 16.18
CA LEU A 14 -1.91 -9.76 15.53
C LEU A 14 -0.78 -8.95 14.85
N LEU A 15 0.18 -8.50 15.67
CA LEU A 15 1.51 -8.10 15.22
C LEU A 15 2.11 -9.36 14.64
N ILE A 16 2.19 -9.45 13.31
CA ILE A 16 2.97 -10.51 12.67
C ILE A 16 4.41 -10.30 13.15
N PRO A 17 4.98 -11.23 13.93
CA PRO A 17 6.35 -11.09 14.37
C PRO A 17 7.22 -11.33 13.14
N ILE A 18 7.79 -10.25 12.58
CA ILE A 18 8.95 -10.41 11.72
C ILE A 18 10.06 -10.91 12.65
N SER A 19 10.55 -12.11 12.36
CA SER A 19 11.59 -12.77 13.16
C SER A 19 12.76 -11.82 13.40
N LEU A 20 13.20 -11.72 14.66
CA LEU A 20 14.48 -11.10 15.05
C LEU A 20 15.58 -11.49 14.06
N VAL A 21 16.03 -10.54 13.24
CA VAL A 21 17.20 -10.75 12.38
C VAL A 21 18.43 -10.59 13.26
N SER A 22 18.94 -11.70 13.77
CA SER A 22 20.23 -11.75 14.47
C SER A 22 21.31 -12.11 13.48
N ILE A 23 22.22 -11.18 13.19
CA ILE A 23 23.35 -11.45 12.30
C ILE A 23 24.61 -11.64 13.16
N PRO A 24 25.22 -12.83 13.13
CA PRO A 24 26.56 -13.01 13.68
C PRO A 24 27.55 -12.14 12.92
N LEU A 25 28.08 -11.13 13.59
CA LEU A 25 29.23 -10.36 13.16
C LEU A 25 30.48 -10.86 13.89
N THR A 26 31.58 -10.96 13.17
CA THR A 26 32.91 -10.88 13.79
C THR A 26 33.67 -9.78 13.10
N ALA A 27 33.46 -8.54 13.53
CA ALA A 27 34.28 -7.41 13.13
C ALA A 27 35.33 -7.16 14.21
N VAL A 28 36.61 -7.32 13.89
CA VAL A 28 37.74 -6.97 14.77
C VAL A 28 38.23 -5.59 14.32
N VAL A 29 38.04 -4.56 15.13
CA VAL A 29 38.47 -3.21 14.75
C VAL A 29 39.69 -2.79 15.54
N GLN A 30 40.84 -2.64 14.88
CA GLN A 30 42.08 -2.16 15.48
C GLN A 30 42.18 -0.63 15.39
N SER A 31 42.35 0.02 16.53
CA SER A 31 43.05 1.31 16.64
C SER A 31 44.43 1.05 17.26
N CYS A 32 45.35 2.02 17.20
CA CYS A 32 46.72 1.86 17.72
C CYS A 32 46.80 1.45 19.21
N TRP A 33 45.70 1.46 19.97
CA TRP A 33 45.67 1.15 21.40
C TRP A 33 44.44 0.38 21.91
N THR A 34 43.43 0.07 21.08
CA THR A 34 42.25 -0.70 21.54
C THR A 34 41.56 -1.42 20.38
N THR A 35 41.08 -2.64 20.65
CA THR A 35 40.24 -3.42 19.74
C THR A 35 38.80 -3.48 20.24
N VAL A 36 37.83 -3.01 19.44
CA VAL A 36 36.39 -3.15 19.75
C VAL A 36 35.80 -4.21 18.81
N LYS A 37 35.12 -5.21 19.37
CA LYS A 37 34.48 -6.28 18.59
C LYS A 37 32.97 -6.14 18.63
N VAL A 38 32.36 -5.86 17.49
CA VAL A 38 30.90 -5.96 17.33
C VAL A 38 30.58 -7.42 17.01
N LYS A 39 29.82 -8.07 17.90
CA LYS A 39 29.44 -9.48 17.80
C LYS A 39 28.13 -9.67 17.05
N ASN A 40 27.13 -8.82 17.25
CA ASN A 40 25.89 -8.83 16.48
C ASN A 40 25.34 -7.42 16.35
N LEU A 41 24.68 -7.13 15.24
CA LEU A 41 23.76 -6.00 15.12
C LEU A 41 22.35 -6.57 14.97
N ILE A 42 21.44 -6.20 15.86
CA ILE A 42 20.11 -6.81 15.94
C ILE A 42 19.08 -5.69 15.91
N LEU A 43 18.17 -5.71 14.95
CA LEU A 43 16.99 -4.84 14.96
C LEU A 43 16.07 -5.33 16.08
N ILE A 44 15.91 -4.52 17.12
CA ILE A 44 15.13 -4.87 18.32
C ILE A 44 13.74 -4.24 18.32
N ASN A 45 13.51 -3.23 17.48
CA ASN A 45 12.21 -2.61 17.32
C ASN A 45 11.47 -3.27 16.14
N SER A 46 10.59 -4.22 16.44
CA SER A 46 9.75 -4.89 15.44
C SER A 46 8.73 -3.97 14.75
N ASN A 47 8.54 -2.76 15.28
CA ASN A 47 7.64 -1.74 14.75
C ASN A 47 8.42 -0.55 14.18
N ALA A 48 9.72 -0.70 13.94
CA ALA A 48 10.54 0.38 13.42
C ALA A 48 10.05 0.78 12.04
N ASP A 49 9.91 2.10 11.83
CA ASP A 49 9.72 2.64 10.50
C ASP A 49 11.03 2.43 9.71
N TYR A 50 11.01 1.49 8.77
CA TYR A 50 12.15 1.18 7.90
C TYR A 50 12.56 2.38 7.05
N ASP A 51 11.70 3.39 6.93
CA ASP A 51 12.02 4.65 6.27
C ASP A 51 12.81 5.62 7.13
N ASN A 52 12.78 5.44 8.46
CA ASN A 52 13.34 6.35 9.45
C ASN A 52 14.05 5.62 10.60
N LEU A 53 14.82 4.59 10.28
CA LEU A 53 15.57 3.81 11.26
C LEU A 53 16.57 4.69 12.03
N LYS A 54 16.56 4.54 13.36
CA LYS A 54 17.41 5.28 14.30
C LYS A 54 18.34 4.32 15.01
N VAL A 55 19.40 4.86 15.62
CA VAL A 55 20.35 4.11 16.47
C VAL A 55 19.62 3.32 17.56
N SER A 56 18.55 3.88 18.14
CA SER A 56 17.75 3.24 19.19
C SER A 56 16.98 2.00 18.75
N ASP A 57 16.80 1.79 17.45
CA ASP A 57 16.09 0.62 16.93
C ASP A 57 16.96 -0.65 16.92
N PHE A 58 18.25 -0.50 17.22
CA PHE A 58 19.23 -1.58 17.16
C PHE A 58 19.87 -1.88 18.52
N ARG A 59 20.16 -3.16 18.74
CA ARG A 59 21.05 -3.67 19.79
C ARG A 59 22.40 -4.01 19.17
N TYR A 60 23.46 -3.59 19.84
CA TYR A 60 24.85 -3.73 19.38
C TYR A 60 25.61 -4.67 20.32
N ASP A 61 25.48 -5.98 20.10
CA ASP A 61 26.11 -6.96 20.97
C ASP A 61 27.64 -6.86 20.88
N GLY A 62 28.31 -6.83 22.04
CA GLY A 62 29.78 -6.70 22.12
C GLY A 62 30.30 -5.27 22.22
N ILE A 63 29.43 -4.25 22.17
CA ILE A 63 29.79 -2.85 22.43
C ILE A 63 29.36 -2.46 23.86
N ASP A 64 30.32 -1.99 24.66
CA ASP A 64 30.05 -1.41 25.98
C ASP A 64 29.55 0.04 25.81
N LEU A 65 28.22 0.21 25.78
CA LEU A 65 27.58 1.51 25.60
C LEU A 65 27.80 2.47 26.78
N ASP A 66 28.39 2.04 27.89
CA ASP A 66 28.82 2.95 28.96
C ASP A 66 30.14 3.64 28.61
N LYS A 67 30.97 2.99 27.78
CA LYS A 67 32.29 3.50 27.34
C LYS A 67 32.30 4.09 25.94
N TYR A 68 31.37 3.70 25.07
CA TYR A 68 31.36 4.12 23.66
C TYR A 68 30.03 4.74 23.23
N TRP A 69 30.06 5.61 22.22
CA TRP A 69 28.89 6.17 21.50
C TRP A 69 28.84 5.67 20.07
N ILE A 70 27.62 5.53 19.53
CA ILE A 70 27.37 5.31 18.12
C ILE A 70 27.10 6.66 17.47
N GLY A 71 27.93 7.05 16.51
CA GLY A 71 27.81 8.30 15.76
C GLY A 71 27.81 8.05 14.26
N ASN A 72 27.55 9.11 13.48
CA ASN A 72 27.51 9.06 12.01
C ASN A 72 26.62 7.93 11.46
N PHE A 73 25.53 7.61 12.16
CA PHE A 73 24.57 6.61 11.73
C PHE A 73 23.86 7.08 10.47
N ARG A 74 23.96 6.30 9.41
CA ARG A 74 23.34 6.54 8.10
C ARG A 74 22.66 5.27 7.63
N VAL A 75 21.55 5.47 6.96
CA VAL A 75 20.76 4.42 6.34
C VAL A 75 20.61 4.80 4.88
N GLN A 76 21.04 3.94 3.97
CA GLN A 76 20.82 4.08 2.54
C GLN A 76 20.00 2.90 2.06
N LYS A 77 19.04 3.13 1.16
CA LYS A 77 18.21 2.07 0.61
C LYS A 77 18.59 1.82 -0.83
N ASP A 78 18.66 0.55 -1.18
CA ASP A 78 18.70 0.07 -2.54
C ASP A 78 17.32 -0.53 -2.83
N THR A 79 16.44 0.32 -3.37
CA THR A 79 15.05 -0.03 -3.69
C THR A 79 14.93 -1.04 -4.82
N GLU A 80 15.93 -1.15 -5.69
CA GLU A 80 15.93 -2.09 -6.81
C GLU A 80 16.23 -3.52 -6.32
N ASN A 81 17.10 -3.67 -5.33
CA ASN A 81 17.50 -4.98 -4.80
C ASN A 81 16.89 -5.34 -3.45
N SER A 82 15.93 -4.53 -2.96
CA SER A 82 15.33 -4.69 -1.63
C SER A 82 16.37 -4.76 -0.49
N LYS A 83 17.41 -3.92 -0.56
CA LYS A 83 18.48 -3.89 0.45
C LYS A 83 18.48 -2.60 1.24
N ILE A 84 18.84 -2.70 2.51
CA ILE A 84 19.22 -1.55 3.35
C ILE A 84 20.71 -1.63 3.62
N TRP A 85 21.38 -0.49 3.47
CA TRP A 85 22.76 -0.24 3.84
C TRP A 85 22.80 0.60 5.12
N ILE A 86 23.37 0.08 6.19
CA ILE A 86 23.57 0.84 7.44
C ILE A 86 25.05 1.15 7.59
N SER A 87 25.38 2.42 7.78
CA SER A 87 26.73 2.89 8.10
C SER A 87 26.76 3.57 9.46
N PHE A 88 27.75 3.28 10.30
CA PHE A 88 27.97 4.00 11.56
C PHE A 88 29.44 4.03 11.96
N ALA A 89 29.76 4.92 12.90
CA ALA A 89 31.05 5.03 13.56
C ALA A 89 30.92 4.79 15.07
N ILE A 90 31.94 4.19 15.68
CA ILE A 90 32.04 4.04 17.14
C ILE A 90 33.03 5.08 17.66
N LEU A 91 32.61 5.83 18.68
CA LEU A 91 33.40 6.88 19.34
C LEU A 91 33.60 6.53 20.81
N VAL A 92 34.73 6.92 21.41
CA VAL A 92 34.97 6.74 22.85
C VAL A 92 34.31 7.89 23.62
N LYS A 93 33.52 7.61 24.66
CA LYS A 93 32.96 8.68 25.50
C LYS A 93 34.08 9.47 26.17
N GLY A 94 33.96 10.80 26.18
CA GLY A 94 34.94 11.69 26.80
C GLY A 94 36.18 12.02 25.95
N THR A 95 36.31 11.47 24.74
CA THR A 95 37.31 11.92 23.76
C THR A 95 36.68 12.01 22.36
N TYR A 96 36.96 13.06 21.58
CA TYR A 96 36.47 13.16 20.19
C TYR A 96 37.25 12.25 19.21
N LYS A 97 37.79 11.12 19.68
CA LYS A 97 38.56 10.18 18.86
C LYS A 97 37.63 9.13 18.25
N ILE A 98 37.65 9.04 16.92
CA ILE A 98 36.92 8.05 16.13
C ILE A 98 37.71 6.73 16.17
N VAL A 99 37.04 5.64 16.56
CA VAL A 99 37.68 4.32 16.66
C VAL A 99 37.56 3.52 15.36
N THR A 100 36.63 3.88 14.47
CA THR A 100 36.30 3.11 13.25
C THR A 100 35.98 4.01 12.05
N ASN A 101 36.50 3.70 10.86
CA ASN A 101 35.96 4.26 9.61
C ASN A 101 34.67 3.51 9.21
N ASN A 102 33.70 4.25 8.65
CA ASN A 102 32.33 3.83 8.31
C ASN A 102 32.21 2.34 7.91
N GLN A 103 31.50 1.57 8.73
CA GLN A 103 31.20 0.15 8.45
C GLN A 103 29.86 0.05 7.75
N THR A 104 29.79 -0.54 6.55
CA THR A 104 28.57 -0.60 5.74
C THR A 104 28.01 -2.03 5.69
N PHE A 105 26.77 -2.21 6.17
CA PHE A 105 26.11 -3.52 6.23
C PHE A 105 24.93 -3.59 5.26
N SER A 106 24.83 -4.64 4.45
CA SER A 106 23.64 -4.89 3.62
C SER A 106 22.72 -5.92 4.29
N PHE A 107 21.42 -5.63 4.29
CA PHE A 107 20.36 -6.54 4.73
C PHE A 107 19.38 -6.69 3.59
N ASN A 108 18.88 -7.91 3.36
CA ASN A 108 17.65 -8.06 2.60
C ASN A 108 16.51 -7.59 3.51
N LEU A 109 15.70 -6.65 3.02
CA LEU A 109 14.41 -6.38 3.63
C LEU A 109 13.63 -7.69 3.66
N PRO A 110 12.95 -8.05 4.77
CA PRO A 110 11.90 -9.04 4.65
C PRO A 110 10.97 -8.51 3.56
N GLU A 111 10.73 -9.30 2.49
CA GLU A 111 9.61 -9.00 1.60
C GLU A 111 8.43 -8.70 2.52
N PRO A 112 7.66 -7.61 2.31
CA PRO A 112 6.37 -7.53 2.98
C PRO A 112 5.74 -8.89 2.75
N ALA A 113 5.50 -9.64 3.83
CA ALA A 113 4.85 -10.92 3.74
C ALA A 113 3.44 -10.58 3.32
N LEU A 114 3.26 -10.41 2.00
CA LEU A 114 1.97 -10.40 1.37
C LEU A 114 1.37 -11.71 1.85
N PRO A 115 0.29 -11.67 2.64
CA PRO A 115 -0.35 -12.90 3.08
C PRO A 115 -0.54 -13.76 1.84
N GLU A 116 -0.11 -15.02 1.94
CA GLU A 116 -0.08 -15.98 0.82
C GLU A 116 -1.29 -15.71 -0.08
N GLY A 117 -1.07 -15.53 -1.39
CA GLY A 117 -2.03 -14.89 -2.30
C GLY A 117 -3.46 -15.45 -2.23
N ASN A 118 -3.61 -16.66 -1.69
CA ASN A 118 -4.85 -17.24 -1.20
C ASN A 118 -5.82 -16.25 -0.50
N ILE A 119 -5.35 -15.27 0.29
CA ILE A 119 -6.28 -14.37 1.00
C ILE A 119 -6.98 -13.35 0.10
N TYR A 120 -6.45 -13.04 -1.09
CA TYR A 120 -7.07 -12.09 -2.02
C TYR A 120 -8.23 -12.71 -2.80
N PHE A 121 -8.31 -14.04 -2.80
CA PHE A 121 -9.26 -14.83 -3.57
C PHE A 121 -10.26 -15.60 -2.70
N LYS A 122 -9.89 -15.90 -1.45
CA LYS A 122 -10.72 -16.74 -0.59
C LYS A 122 -11.98 -15.99 -0.15
N ASN A 123 -13.13 -16.54 -0.56
CA ASN A 123 -14.47 -16.06 -0.23
C ASN A 123 -14.83 -14.68 -0.83
N ASN A 124 -14.22 -14.28 -1.94
CA ASN A 124 -14.70 -13.10 -2.67
C ASN A 124 -16.18 -13.30 -3.05
N LEU A 125 -16.98 -12.26 -2.88
CA LEU A 125 -18.35 -12.24 -3.35
C LEU A 125 -18.36 -12.26 -4.88
N ALA A 126 -19.38 -12.91 -5.45
CA ALA A 126 -19.59 -12.90 -6.89
C ALA A 126 -19.81 -11.44 -7.37
N ASN A 127 -18.87 -10.96 -8.18
CA ASN A 127 -18.95 -9.66 -8.83
C ASN A 127 -19.55 -9.78 -10.23
N THR A 128 -19.84 -8.65 -10.88
CA THR A 128 -20.32 -8.67 -12.26
C THR A 128 -19.19 -9.12 -13.20
N ILE A 129 -19.45 -10.15 -14.00
CA ILE A 129 -18.51 -10.71 -14.97
C ILE A 129 -19.04 -10.41 -16.37
N TYR A 130 -18.17 -9.89 -17.24
CA TYR A 130 -18.53 -9.59 -18.61
C TYR A 130 -17.76 -10.48 -19.59
N ASP A 131 -18.46 -10.96 -20.63
CA ASP A 131 -17.84 -11.71 -21.73
C ASP A 131 -16.96 -10.82 -22.61
N ASP A 132 -17.31 -9.53 -22.70
CA ASP A 132 -16.53 -8.49 -23.35
C ASP A 132 -16.63 -7.20 -22.52
N ILE A 133 -15.65 -6.30 -22.66
CA ILE A 133 -15.69 -5.02 -21.96
C ILE A 133 -16.93 -4.22 -22.42
N PRO A 134 -17.77 -3.68 -21.50
CA PRO A 134 -19.02 -3.02 -21.88
C PRO A 134 -18.83 -1.59 -22.44
N TYR A 135 -17.66 -1.31 -23.03
CA TYR A 135 -17.28 -0.02 -23.59
C TYR A 135 -16.53 -0.22 -24.91
N PRO A 136 -16.67 0.67 -25.91
CA PRO A 136 -15.89 0.61 -27.13
C PRO A 136 -14.38 0.63 -26.85
N ILE A 137 -13.61 -0.19 -27.55
CA ILE A 137 -12.15 -0.18 -27.45
C ILE A 137 -11.58 1.02 -28.19
N ASN A 138 -10.76 1.81 -27.51
CA ASN A 138 -9.96 2.87 -28.09
C ASN A 138 -8.55 2.38 -28.40
N ASN A 139 -8.24 2.28 -29.69
CA ASN A 139 -6.92 1.89 -30.20
C ASN A 139 -5.99 3.09 -30.47
N SER A 140 -6.41 4.31 -30.14
CA SER A 140 -5.59 5.51 -30.29
C SER A 140 -4.60 5.68 -29.12
N SER A 141 -3.55 6.48 -29.32
CA SER A 141 -2.65 6.91 -28.26
C SER A 141 -3.31 7.88 -27.27
N ASP A 142 -4.35 8.58 -27.71
CA ASP A 142 -5.06 9.57 -26.90
C ASP A 142 -6.27 8.95 -26.20
N LEU A 143 -6.44 9.29 -24.93
CA LEU A 143 -7.56 8.84 -24.12
C LEU A 143 -8.86 9.54 -24.53
N LYS A 144 -9.97 8.80 -24.48
CA LYS A 144 -11.30 9.30 -24.80
C LYS A 144 -12.30 8.92 -23.71
N ILE A 145 -13.23 9.82 -23.46
CA ILE A 145 -14.30 9.60 -22.50
C ILE A 145 -15.18 8.44 -22.99
N ASN A 146 -15.48 7.51 -22.08
CA ASN A 146 -16.32 6.33 -22.31
C ASN A 146 -15.79 5.34 -23.36
N GLU A 147 -14.49 5.37 -23.67
CA GLU A 147 -13.84 4.34 -24.46
C GLU A 147 -12.72 3.68 -23.64
N ALA A 148 -12.57 2.37 -23.79
CA ALA A 148 -11.61 1.56 -23.06
C ALA A 148 -10.23 1.57 -23.73
N SER A 149 -9.22 2.02 -23.00
CA SER A 149 -7.82 1.98 -23.43
C SER A 149 -7.04 0.97 -22.59
N LYS A 150 -6.31 0.06 -23.24
CA LYS A 150 -5.38 -0.84 -22.55
C LYS A 150 -4.20 -0.04 -22.00
N ILE A 151 -3.81 -0.30 -20.76
CA ILE A 151 -2.70 0.38 -20.10
C ILE A 151 -1.77 -0.61 -19.41
N ASN A 152 -0.52 -0.18 -19.19
CA ASN A 152 0.44 -0.89 -18.35
C ASN A 152 0.64 -0.08 -17.06
N VAL A 153 0.19 -0.61 -15.93
CA VAL A 153 0.35 0.03 -14.63
C VAL A 153 1.80 -0.09 -14.18
N THR A 154 2.38 1.01 -13.69
CA THR A 154 3.79 1.07 -13.26
C THR A 154 3.95 1.25 -11.76
N ASN A 155 2.95 1.81 -11.08
CA ASN A 155 3.03 2.12 -9.65
C ASN A 155 1.63 2.25 -9.04
N ILE A 156 1.44 1.74 -7.83
CA ILE A 156 0.18 1.86 -7.07
C ILE A 156 0.34 2.95 -6.02
N ARG A 157 -0.35 4.08 -6.24
CA ARG A 157 -0.30 5.20 -5.30
C ARG A 157 -1.08 4.90 -4.04
N ASP A 158 -2.32 4.42 -4.17
CA ASP A 158 -3.23 4.04 -3.08
C ASP A 158 -4.21 2.96 -3.58
N GLY A 159 -5.16 2.52 -2.75
CA GLY A 159 -6.12 1.49 -3.15
C GLY A 159 -7.01 1.88 -4.34
N ASP A 160 -7.15 3.17 -4.63
CA ASP A 160 -8.03 3.69 -5.67
C ASP A 160 -7.33 4.63 -6.65
N THR A 161 -5.99 4.58 -6.66
CA THR A 161 -5.15 5.43 -7.51
C THR A 161 -3.88 4.69 -7.95
N PHE A 162 -3.57 4.69 -9.25
CA PHE A 162 -2.31 4.19 -9.78
C PHE A 162 -1.72 5.11 -10.87
N GLU A 163 -0.47 4.86 -11.23
CA GLU A 163 0.20 5.45 -12.39
C GLU A 163 0.43 4.39 -13.47
N ALA A 164 0.43 4.81 -14.73
CA ALA A 164 0.71 3.93 -15.85
C ALA A 164 1.95 4.36 -16.64
N SER A 165 2.36 3.52 -17.59
CA SER A 165 3.54 3.73 -18.44
C SER A 165 3.48 4.99 -19.30
N ASN A 166 2.28 5.53 -19.55
CA ASN A 166 2.10 6.81 -20.21
C ASN A 166 2.32 8.03 -19.27
N LYS A 167 2.78 7.79 -18.03
CA LYS A 167 3.01 8.78 -16.97
C LYS A 167 1.75 9.47 -16.46
N GLU A 168 0.59 9.00 -16.86
CA GLU A 168 -0.68 9.49 -16.36
C GLU A 168 -1.05 8.80 -15.04
N ALA A 169 -1.69 9.55 -14.14
CA ALA A 169 -2.26 9.02 -12.92
C ALA A 169 -3.76 8.82 -13.09
N TYR A 170 -4.28 7.67 -12.65
CA TYR A 170 -5.68 7.29 -12.78
C TYR A 170 -6.30 7.14 -11.40
N ARG A 171 -7.43 7.83 -11.19
CA ARG A 171 -8.30 7.76 -10.01
C ARG A 171 -9.49 6.87 -10.35
N PHE A 172 -9.84 5.96 -9.46
CA PHE A 172 -10.99 5.09 -9.67
C PHE A 172 -12.28 5.90 -9.50
N ALA A 173 -13.10 5.96 -10.55
CA ALA A 173 -14.40 6.60 -10.53
C ALA A 173 -15.31 5.97 -9.48
N GLY A 174 -15.94 6.80 -8.63
CA GLY A 174 -16.96 6.34 -7.68
C GLY A 174 -16.45 5.59 -6.45
N VAL A 175 -15.13 5.55 -6.24
CA VAL A 175 -14.48 4.73 -5.21
C VAL A 175 -13.57 5.59 -4.35
N ASP A 176 -13.62 5.37 -3.03
CA ASP A 176 -12.75 6.04 -2.07
C ASP A 176 -12.18 5.04 -1.09
N THR A 177 -10.85 4.94 -1.08
CA THR A 177 -10.09 4.07 -0.18
C THR A 177 -9.49 4.85 0.97
N PRO A 178 -9.25 4.22 2.13
CA PRO A 178 -8.56 4.88 3.22
C PRO A 178 -7.16 5.32 2.81
N GLU A 179 -6.76 6.51 3.22
CA GLU A 179 -5.42 7.05 2.92
C GLU A 179 -4.34 6.30 3.71
N LYS A 180 -3.28 5.83 3.03
CA LYS A 180 -2.15 5.16 3.71
C LYS A 180 -1.12 6.13 4.27
N ARG A 181 -1.17 7.39 3.84
CA ARG A 181 -0.27 8.47 4.27
C ARG A 181 -1.06 9.75 4.53
N LYS A 182 -0.59 10.53 5.49
CA LYS A 182 -1.09 11.88 5.80
C LYS A 182 0.06 12.86 5.77
N LYS A 183 -0.24 14.09 5.39
CA LYS A 183 0.74 15.17 5.36
C LYS A 183 0.78 15.86 6.73
N ILE A 184 1.96 15.89 7.37
CA ILE A 184 2.21 16.64 8.60
C ILE A 184 3.26 17.70 8.25
N GLY A 185 2.84 18.97 8.20
CA GLY A 185 3.68 20.05 7.67
C GLY A 185 4.04 19.81 6.19
N SER A 186 5.33 19.67 5.88
CA SER A 186 5.82 19.38 4.53
C SER A 186 6.02 17.88 4.25
N GLU A 187 5.97 17.03 5.27
CA GLU A 187 6.37 15.63 5.17
C GLU A 187 5.16 14.69 5.11
N TRP A 188 5.35 13.57 4.39
CA TRP A 188 4.37 12.49 4.30
C TRP A 188 4.71 11.43 5.34
N HIS A 189 3.76 11.15 6.23
CA HIS A 189 3.88 10.10 7.23
C HIS A 189 2.82 9.03 6.99
N PRO A 190 3.09 7.75 7.28
CA PRO A 190 2.05 6.73 7.31
C PRO A 190 0.88 7.15 8.21
N THR A 191 -0.34 6.75 7.83
CA THR A 191 -1.47 6.77 8.76
C THR A 191 -1.29 5.67 9.80
N GLU A 192 -2.10 5.66 10.86
CA GLU A 192 -1.95 4.73 11.99
C GLU A 192 -3.24 3.96 12.25
N GLY A 193 -3.13 2.87 13.02
CA GLY A 193 -4.28 2.13 13.53
C GLY A 193 -5.19 1.57 12.43
N ILE A 194 -6.50 1.78 12.61
CA ILE A 194 -7.52 1.16 11.78
C ILE A 194 -7.55 1.73 10.35
N GLN A 195 -7.25 3.02 10.19
CA GLN A 195 -7.11 3.66 8.88
C GLN A 195 -6.00 2.99 8.08
N TYR A 196 -4.79 2.87 8.65
CA TYR A 196 -3.66 2.24 7.97
C TYR A 196 -3.92 0.79 7.57
N LYS A 197 -4.55 0.02 8.47
CA LYS A 197 -4.93 -1.38 8.20
C LYS A 197 -5.77 -1.47 6.92
N TYR A 198 -6.86 -0.70 6.82
CA TYR A 198 -7.74 -0.77 5.66
C TYR A 198 -7.14 -0.09 4.41
N ALA A 199 -6.30 0.93 4.58
CA ALA A 199 -5.57 1.54 3.48
C ALA A 199 -4.64 0.53 2.78
N MET A 200 -3.90 -0.25 3.58
CA MET A 200 -3.00 -1.29 3.06
C MET A 200 -3.77 -2.45 2.45
N LEU A 201 -4.90 -2.87 3.04
CA LEU A 201 -5.77 -3.89 2.45
C LEU A 201 -6.29 -3.48 1.06
N ALA A 202 -6.72 -2.24 0.91
CA ALA A 202 -7.17 -1.72 -0.38
C ALA A 202 -6.01 -1.60 -1.38
N THR A 203 -4.88 -1.06 -0.93
CA THR A 203 -3.66 -0.90 -1.75
C THR A 203 -3.19 -2.24 -2.29
N HIS A 204 -3.03 -3.25 -1.43
CA HIS A 204 -2.55 -4.57 -1.86
C HIS A 204 -3.55 -5.29 -2.78
N TYR A 205 -4.85 -5.10 -2.57
CA TYR A 205 -5.86 -5.68 -3.45
C TYR A 205 -5.75 -5.10 -4.86
N THR A 206 -5.66 -3.79 -4.99
CA THR A 206 -5.44 -3.12 -6.27
C THR A 206 -4.09 -3.48 -6.86
N GLU A 207 -3.03 -3.52 -6.06
CA GLU A 207 -1.69 -3.92 -6.48
C GLU A 207 -1.65 -5.35 -7.03
N PHE A 208 -2.36 -6.27 -6.40
CA PHE A 208 -2.45 -7.63 -6.89
C PHE A 208 -3.02 -7.68 -8.32
N TYR A 209 -4.23 -7.13 -8.52
CA TYR A 209 -4.92 -7.20 -9.81
C TYR A 209 -4.29 -6.29 -10.87
N ALA A 210 -3.77 -5.13 -10.49
CA ALA A 210 -3.32 -4.12 -11.45
C ALA A 210 -1.81 -4.21 -11.75
N TYR A 211 -1.00 -4.88 -10.94
CA TYR A 211 0.46 -4.86 -11.08
C TYR A 211 1.15 -6.20 -10.84
N LEU A 212 0.86 -6.90 -9.75
CA LEU A 212 1.61 -8.12 -9.39
C LEU A 212 1.19 -9.33 -10.23
N SER A 213 -0.07 -9.45 -10.63
CA SER A 213 -0.60 -10.58 -11.42
C SER A 213 0.16 -10.84 -12.73
N PHE A 214 0.86 -9.83 -13.25
CA PHE A 214 1.66 -9.89 -14.48
C PHE A 214 3.03 -10.53 -14.27
N GLN A 215 3.50 -10.67 -13.02
CA GLN A 215 4.82 -11.21 -12.71
C GLN A 215 4.82 -12.75 -12.71
N ALA A 216 5.99 -13.34 -12.97
CA ALA A 216 6.16 -14.80 -13.05
C ALA A 216 5.71 -15.53 -11.77
N LYS A 217 5.95 -14.94 -10.59
CA LYS A 217 5.59 -15.48 -9.26
C LYS A 217 4.08 -15.71 -9.09
N TYR A 218 3.24 -15.01 -9.84
CA TYR A 218 1.77 -15.06 -9.69
C TYR A 218 1.05 -15.75 -10.86
N GLN A 219 1.78 -16.45 -11.74
CA GLN A 219 1.17 -17.12 -12.91
C GLN A 219 0.33 -18.35 -12.57
N ASN A 220 0.40 -18.86 -11.34
CA ASN A 220 -0.38 -20.00 -10.87
C ASN A 220 -1.75 -19.62 -10.29
N TYR A 221 -2.11 -18.34 -10.22
CA TYR A 221 -3.41 -17.90 -9.70
C TYR A 221 -4.44 -17.82 -10.84
N GLU A 222 -5.58 -18.50 -10.65
CA GLU A 222 -6.63 -18.63 -11.69
C GLU A 222 -7.36 -17.30 -11.95
N ASP A 223 -7.64 -16.51 -10.92
CA ASP A 223 -8.34 -15.22 -11.05
C ASP A 223 -7.41 -14.03 -11.36
N ARG A 224 -6.16 -14.28 -11.78
CA ARG A 224 -5.18 -13.22 -11.99
C ARG A 224 -5.52 -12.38 -13.23
N ALA A 225 -5.18 -11.10 -13.19
CA ALA A 225 -5.32 -10.24 -14.36
C ALA A 225 -4.22 -10.53 -15.40
N THR A 226 -4.64 -10.53 -16.68
CA THR A 226 -3.80 -10.66 -17.87
C THR A 226 -3.68 -9.35 -18.65
N GLU A 227 -4.62 -8.42 -18.47
CA GLU A 227 -4.64 -7.09 -19.07
C GLU A 227 -5.40 -6.08 -18.18
N ILE A 228 -5.00 -4.79 -18.20
CA ILE A 228 -5.73 -3.68 -17.56
C ILE A 228 -6.25 -2.72 -18.61
N TYR A 229 -7.50 -2.31 -18.42
CA TYR A 229 -8.19 -1.31 -19.21
C TYR A 229 -8.70 -0.18 -18.33
N VAL A 230 -8.60 1.05 -18.82
CA VAL A 230 -9.20 2.23 -18.20
C VAL A 230 -10.23 2.82 -19.14
N VAL A 231 -11.36 3.23 -18.58
CA VAL A 231 -12.43 3.92 -19.28
C VAL A 231 -12.60 5.30 -18.64
N PRO A 232 -11.95 6.34 -19.17
CA PRO A 232 -12.08 7.70 -18.63
C PRO A 232 -13.54 8.14 -18.59
N GLN A 233 -13.93 8.80 -17.51
CA GLN A 233 -15.29 9.30 -17.30
C GLN A 233 -15.29 10.81 -17.36
N LYS A 234 -16.38 11.39 -17.87
CA LYS A 234 -16.56 12.85 -17.86
C LYS A 234 -16.60 13.37 -16.43
N THR A 235 -15.82 14.41 -16.14
CA THR A 235 -15.79 15.08 -14.84
C THR A 235 -16.18 16.55 -14.97
N LYS A 236 -16.35 17.22 -13.83
CA LYS A 236 -16.48 18.67 -13.75
C LYS A 236 -15.22 19.25 -13.11
N ASN A 237 -14.74 20.37 -13.65
CA ASN A 237 -13.66 21.17 -13.07
C ASN A 237 -12.31 20.42 -12.90
N GLY A 238 -11.97 19.52 -13.83
CA GLY A 238 -10.67 18.87 -13.83
C GLY A 238 -9.52 19.84 -14.12
N LYS A 239 -8.35 19.57 -13.53
CA LYS A 239 -7.14 20.41 -13.68
C LYS A 239 -6.04 19.80 -14.54
N HIS A 240 -6.26 18.65 -15.17
CA HIS A 240 -5.27 18.06 -16.06
C HIS A 240 -5.07 18.92 -17.31
N TYR A 241 -3.82 19.17 -17.71
CA TYR A 241 -3.49 20.09 -18.80
C TYR A 241 -4.04 19.64 -20.15
N LYS A 242 -4.10 18.31 -20.40
CA LYS A 242 -4.61 17.71 -21.65
C LYS A 242 -6.01 17.10 -21.50
N TYR A 243 -6.36 16.69 -20.30
CA TYR A 243 -7.51 15.81 -20.03
C TYR A 243 -8.47 16.42 -18.99
N SER A 244 -8.62 17.75 -19.01
CA SER A 244 -9.39 18.51 -18.02
C SER A 244 -10.86 18.08 -17.91
N GLU A 245 -11.46 17.58 -19.00
CA GLU A 245 -12.85 17.09 -19.02
C GLU A 245 -13.05 15.70 -18.42
N MET A 246 -11.96 15.02 -18.06
CA MET A 246 -11.99 13.66 -17.50
C MET A 246 -11.07 13.50 -16.29
N SER A 247 -10.58 14.61 -15.72
CA SER A 247 -9.69 14.58 -14.55
C SER A 247 -10.36 15.15 -13.30
N ASP A 248 -9.80 14.84 -12.13
CA ASP A 248 -10.16 15.51 -10.88
C ASP A 248 -9.39 16.82 -10.68
N HIS A 249 -9.59 17.46 -9.53
CA HIS A 249 -8.93 18.72 -9.17
C HIS A 249 -7.43 18.59 -8.84
N TYR A 250 -6.91 17.36 -8.77
CA TYR A 250 -5.48 17.06 -8.67
C TYR A 250 -4.86 16.70 -10.03
N GLY A 251 -5.66 16.69 -11.10
CA GLY A 251 -5.21 16.34 -12.44
C GLY A 251 -5.12 14.83 -12.69
N ARG A 252 -5.68 13.98 -11.82
CA ARG A 252 -5.73 12.53 -12.04
C ARG A 252 -6.92 12.20 -12.94
N ILE A 253 -6.72 11.34 -13.93
CA ILE A 253 -7.77 10.92 -14.86
C ILE A 253 -8.75 10.01 -14.12
N VAL A 254 -10.02 10.38 -14.07
CA VAL A 254 -11.07 9.64 -13.37
C VAL A 254 -11.58 8.54 -14.29
N SER A 255 -11.39 7.29 -13.90
CA SER A 255 -11.63 6.13 -14.78
C SER A 255 -12.38 5.00 -14.09
N ILE A 256 -13.20 4.30 -14.87
CA ILE A 256 -13.63 2.94 -14.53
C ILE A 256 -12.50 2.01 -14.97
N VAL A 257 -12.06 1.14 -14.06
CA VAL A 257 -10.94 0.23 -14.30
C VAL A 257 -11.48 -1.18 -14.46
N PHE A 258 -11.10 -1.81 -15.57
CA PHE A 258 -11.36 -3.21 -15.84
C PHE A 258 -10.05 -3.98 -15.87
N TYR A 259 -10.07 -5.22 -15.40
CA TYR A 259 -9.05 -6.19 -15.74
C TYR A 259 -9.67 -7.35 -16.49
N LYS A 260 -8.88 -7.94 -17.38
CA LYS A 260 -9.19 -9.19 -18.06
C LYS A 260 -8.52 -10.34 -17.32
N ASP A 261 -9.24 -11.42 -17.05
CA ASP A 261 -8.68 -12.61 -16.40
C ASP A 261 -8.06 -13.59 -17.42
N ILE A 262 -7.65 -14.78 -16.96
CA ILE A 262 -7.12 -15.84 -17.85
C ILE A 262 -8.18 -16.56 -18.68
N HIS A 263 -9.44 -16.45 -18.27
CA HIS A 263 -10.60 -17.03 -18.95
C HIS A 263 -11.20 -16.06 -19.97
N ASN A 264 -10.50 -14.96 -20.27
CA ASN A 264 -10.91 -13.87 -21.14
C ASN A 264 -12.19 -13.15 -20.67
N LYS A 265 -12.47 -13.17 -19.37
CA LYS A 265 -13.57 -12.42 -18.76
C LYS A 265 -13.09 -11.09 -18.24
N PHE A 266 -13.96 -10.10 -18.30
CA PHE A 266 -13.69 -8.77 -17.78
C PHE A 266 -14.37 -8.56 -16.44
N HIS A 267 -13.65 -7.91 -15.53
CA HIS A 267 -14.13 -7.59 -14.19
C HIS A 267 -13.88 -6.10 -13.90
N CYS A 268 -14.87 -5.44 -13.30
CA CYS A 268 -14.72 -4.06 -12.86
C CYS A 268 -14.00 -4.01 -11.51
N LEU A 269 -12.78 -3.48 -11.48
CA LEU A 269 -11.99 -3.41 -10.23
C LEU A 269 -12.58 -2.39 -9.24
N ASN A 270 -13.24 -1.33 -9.74
CA ASN A 270 -13.98 -0.38 -8.92
C ASN A 270 -15.09 -1.07 -8.12
N GLU A 271 -15.91 -1.88 -8.81
CA GLU A 271 -16.97 -2.68 -8.18
C GLU A 271 -16.39 -3.63 -7.13
N LYS A 272 -15.34 -4.40 -7.48
CA LYS A 272 -14.72 -5.37 -6.55
C LYS A 272 -14.19 -4.71 -5.28
N LEU A 273 -13.54 -3.55 -5.37
CA LEU A 273 -13.07 -2.82 -4.19
C LEU A 273 -14.21 -2.47 -3.24
N VAL A 274 -15.34 -2.01 -3.78
CA VAL A 274 -16.53 -1.65 -3.00
C VAL A 274 -17.22 -2.91 -2.45
N LEU A 275 -17.43 -3.92 -3.30
CA LEU A 275 -18.11 -5.17 -2.98
C LEU A 275 -17.43 -5.93 -1.83
N GLU A 276 -16.10 -5.93 -1.82
CA GLU A 276 -15.31 -6.59 -0.79
C GLU A 276 -15.06 -5.71 0.46
N GLY A 277 -15.71 -4.55 0.55
CA GLY A 277 -15.55 -3.60 1.65
C GLY A 277 -14.14 -3.05 1.79
N LYS A 278 -13.36 -3.00 0.71
CA LYS A 278 -12.00 -2.42 0.70
C LYS A 278 -12.03 -0.91 0.40
N ALA A 279 -13.15 -0.44 -0.14
CA ALA A 279 -13.42 0.97 -0.40
C ALA A 279 -14.89 1.27 -0.10
N ARG A 280 -15.20 2.55 0.13
CA ARG A 280 -16.59 3.03 0.14
C ARG A 280 -16.97 3.56 -1.24
N LYS A 281 -18.25 3.45 -1.60
CA LYS A 281 -18.80 4.23 -2.70
C LYS A 281 -18.77 5.71 -2.31
N ASN A 282 -18.07 6.54 -3.10
CA ASN A 282 -17.97 7.98 -2.88
C ASN A 282 -17.61 8.67 -4.20
N TYR A 283 -17.62 10.01 -4.26
CA TYR A 283 -17.21 10.77 -5.44
C TYR A 283 -17.98 10.41 -6.73
N ILE A 284 -19.26 10.05 -6.59
CA ILE A 284 -20.18 9.79 -7.70
C ILE A 284 -21.62 10.14 -7.29
N SER A 285 -22.38 10.77 -8.19
CA SER A 285 -23.75 11.21 -7.92
C SER A 285 -24.60 11.23 -9.19
N LEU A 286 -25.89 10.93 -9.07
CA LEU A 286 -26.87 11.15 -10.14
C LEU A 286 -27.45 12.58 -10.13
N ASN A 287 -27.13 13.39 -9.11
CA ASN A 287 -27.58 14.77 -9.05
C ASN A 287 -26.74 15.63 -10.02
N SER A 288 -27.40 16.18 -11.05
CA SER A 288 -26.76 17.00 -12.08
C SER A 288 -26.11 18.29 -11.56
N SER A 289 -26.48 18.76 -10.37
CA SER A 289 -25.81 19.90 -9.71
C SER A 289 -24.55 19.50 -8.94
N SER A 290 -24.34 18.21 -8.65
CA SER A 290 -23.15 17.73 -7.93
C SER A 290 -21.87 17.92 -8.75
N ILE A 291 -20.75 18.22 -8.09
CA ILE A 291 -19.42 18.18 -8.70
C ILE A 291 -19.01 16.76 -9.12
N TYR A 292 -19.63 15.75 -8.50
CA TYR A 292 -19.42 14.33 -8.78
C TYR A 292 -20.51 13.74 -9.67
N TYR A 293 -21.24 14.58 -10.41
CA TYR A 293 -22.30 14.13 -11.30
C TYR A 293 -21.78 13.15 -12.36
N THR A 294 -22.49 12.04 -12.54
CA THR A 294 -22.33 11.12 -13.66
C THR A 294 -23.67 10.92 -14.37
N SER A 295 -23.64 10.84 -15.70
CA SER A 295 -24.78 10.36 -16.49
C SER A 295 -24.82 8.83 -16.60
N ASN A 296 -23.76 8.13 -16.17
CA ASN A 296 -23.65 6.67 -16.21
C ASN A 296 -24.42 6.04 -15.04
N THR A 297 -25.75 5.98 -15.19
CA THR A 297 -26.66 5.47 -14.16
C THR A 297 -26.42 3.99 -13.87
N SER A 298 -26.07 3.20 -14.88
CA SER A 298 -25.76 1.78 -14.72
C SER A 298 -24.57 1.56 -13.80
N PHE A 299 -23.47 2.28 -14.02
CA PHE A 299 -22.28 2.17 -13.17
C PHE A 299 -22.54 2.69 -11.74
N TYR A 300 -23.30 3.78 -11.59
CA TYR A 300 -23.70 4.27 -10.27
C TYR A 300 -24.48 3.23 -9.46
N ASN A 301 -25.45 2.56 -10.10
CA ASN A 301 -26.26 1.51 -9.48
C ASN A 301 -25.42 0.27 -9.16
N GLN A 302 -24.49 -0.11 -10.04
CA GLN A 302 -23.55 -1.20 -9.78
C GLN A 302 -22.74 -0.98 -8.49
N LEU A 303 -22.19 0.24 -8.31
CA LEU A 303 -21.47 0.58 -7.07
C LEU A 303 -22.41 0.67 -5.84
N GLU A 304 -23.66 1.08 -6.03
CA GLU A 304 -24.67 1.10 -4.96
C GLU A 304 -24.96 -0.32 -4.45
N GLU A 305 -25.25 -1.25 -5.36
CA GLU A 305 -25.50 -2.65 -5.04
C GLU A 305 -24.30 -3.31 -4.39
N ALA A 306 -23.08 -3.05 -4.91
CA ALA A 306 -21.84 -3.53 -4.31
C ALA A 306 -21.67 -3.03 -2.87
N SER A 307 -21.92 -1.73 -2.63
CA SER A 307 -21.82 -1.11 -1.31
C SER A 307 -22.84 -1.70 -0.34
N GLN A 308 -24.09 -1.90 -0.78
CA GLN A 308 -25.14 -2.51 0.04
C GLN A 308 -24.81 -3.95 0.42
N LYS A 309 -24.27 -4.75 -0.52
CA LYS A 309 -23.81 -6.12 -0.24
C LYS A 309 -22.66 -6.15 0.75
N ALA A 310 -21.66 -5.29 0.60
CA ALA A 310 -20.52 -5.19 1.52
C ALA A 310 -20.97 -4.85 2.95
N GLN A 311 -21.89 -3.90 3.08
CA GLN A 311 -22.49 -3.51 4.36
C GLN A 311 -23.30 -4.64 5.00
N ALA A 312 -24.18 -5.29 4.22
CA ALA A 312 -25.02 -6.40 4.71
C ALA A 312 -24.18 -7.58 5.22
N ASN A 313 -23.06 -7.87 4.54
CA ASN A 313 -22.12 -8.94 4.91
C ASN A 313 -21.02 -8.50 5.89
N LYS A 314 -21.01 -7.22 6.33
CA LYS A 314 -20.01 -6.66 7.26
C LYS A 314 -18.57 -6.87 6.79
N LEU A 315 -18.32 -6.63 5.50
CA LEU A 315 -17.00 -6.85 4.90
C LEU A 315 -16.08 -5.65 5.08
N GLY A 316 -14.78 -5.94 5.28
CA GLY A 316 -13.71 -4.94 5.31
C GLY A 316 -14.01 -3.75 6.24
N ILE A 317 -14.08 -2.55 5.67
CA ILE A 317 -14.35 -1.30 6.38
C ILE A 317 -15.70 -1.31 7.13
N TYR A 318 -16.63 -2.20 6.77
CA TYR A 318 -17.95 -2.36 7.40
C TYR A 318 -17.99 -3.42 8.51
N SER A 319 -16.85 -4.05 8.82
CA SER A 319 -16.78 -5.14 9.82
C SER A 319 -17.13 -4.68 11.24
N ASP A 320 -16.70 -3.48 11.64
CA ASP A 320 -17.13 -2.82 12.88
C ASP A 320 -17.69 -1.42 12.56
N PRO A 321 -19.01 -1.23 12.62
CA PRO A 321 -19.64 0.08 12.41
C PRO A 321 -19.13 1.19 13.36
N LYS A 322 -18.63 0.83 14.55
CA LYS A 322 -18.10 1.82 15.51
C LYS A 322 -16.74 2.36 15.08
N GLU A 323 -15.99 1.60 14.29
CA GLU A 323 -14.66 2.01 13.81
C GLU A 323 -14.73 2.73 12.47
N PHE A 324 -15.84 2.62 11.72
CA PHE A 324 -15.98 3.18 10.37
C PHE A 324 -15.58 4.66 10.27
N ALA A 325 -15.98 5.48 11.25
CA ALA A 325 -15.67 6.91 11.30
C ALA A 325 -14.15 7.20 11.46
N ASN A 326 -13.37 6.24 11.97
CA ASN A 326 -11.92 6.37 12.17
C ASN A 326 -11.11 5.79 11.00
N ILE A 327 -11.77 5.23 9.98
CA ILE A 327 -11.11 4.64 8.81
C ILE A 327 -10.78 5.72 7.78
N PHE A 328 -11.64 6.73 7.65
CA PHE A 328 -11.48 7.83 6.71
C PHE A 328 -11.13 9.12 7.48
N PRO A 329 -10.35 10.04 6.87
CA PRO A 329 -9.98 11.31 7.50
C PRO A 329 -11.16 12.27 7.70
#